data_AF-A0A078JQG7-F1
#
_entry.id   AF-A0A078JQG7-F1
#
_cell.length_a   1.000
_cell.length_b   1.000
_cell.length_c   1.000
_cell.angle_alpha   90.00
_cell.angle_beta   90.00
_cell.angle_gamma   90.00
#
_symmetry.space_group_name_H-M   'P 1'
#
loop_
_entity.id
_entity.type
_entity.pdbx_description
1 polymer ?
#
loop_
_entity_poly.entity_id
_entity_poly.type
_entity_poly.pdbx_seq_one_letter_code
_entity_poly.pdbx_strand_id
1 'polypeptide(L)'
;MPKTQYITSLRGRDKEYWMDLLPRLQNGLDGKIEKTLRVSYDGLSSEEDKALFRHIACLFNGARVTYLKLLLADSGLSVKVGLQNLADRSLIHISWGYVIMPSLLQEMGRRIVHIEEPEIREFLGTHKIFGISLDTGEIDELYVHKNAFKGMRNLRFLEIDSKNRHMFGNEEVTIHLPENFDYLPHELKLLCWPNYPMRCLPSKFRPEKLVKFKMVNNKLEKLWEGIVISFENSL
;
A
#
# COMPACT_ATOMS: atom_id res chain seq x y z
N MET A 1 -32.23 -33.40 9.54
CA MET A 1 -31.28 -33.17 8.44
C MET A 1 -31.39 -31.71 8.00
N PRO A 2 -30.58 -30.77 8.54
CA PRO A 2 -30.65 -29.36 8.15
C PRO A 2 -29.50 -29.00 7.20
N LYS A 3 -29.84 -28.50 6.01
CA LYS A 3 -28.93 -27.80 5.10
C LYS A 3 -29.63 -26.54 4.60
N THR A 4 -29.48 -25.42 5.33
CA THR A 4 -29.47 -24.03 4.83
C THR A 4 -29.52 -23.09 6.02
N GLN A 5 -28.36 -22.69 6.57
CA GLN A 5 -28.33 -21.59 7.54
C GLN A 5 -26.94 -20.96 7.66
N TYR A 6 -26.36 -20.46 6.56
CA TYR A 6 -25.13 -19.66 6.64
C TYR A 6 -25.05 -18.43 5.71
N ILE A 7 -26.12 -18.04 5.01
CA ILE A 7 -26.06 -16.86 4.10
C ILE A 7 -27.18 -15.81 4.37
N THR A 8 -27.79 -15.81 5.56
CA THR A 8 -28.89 -14.85 5.87
C THR A 8 -28.77 -14.21 7.26
N SER A 9 -27.65 -13.57 7.59
CA SER A 9 -27.57 -12.78 8.85
C SER A 9 -26.75 -11.48 8.78
N LEU A 10 -26.56 -10.89 7.59
CA LEU A 10 -25.84 -9.60 7.46
C LEU A 10 -26.74 -8.39 7.15
N ARG A 11 -28.07 -8.53 7.14
CA ARG A 11 -28.98 -7.38 7.08
C ARG A 11 -29.45 -6.99 8.49
N GLY A 12 -29.09 -5.77 8.92
CA GLY A 12 -29.68 -5.11 10.08
C GLY A 12 -28.83 -5.02 11.36
N ARG A 13 -27.50 -5.17 11.28
CA ARG A 13 -26.60 -4.97 12.44
C ARG A 13 -26.14 -3.52 12.51
N ASP A 14 -26.11 -2.95 13.72
CA ASP A 14 -25.70 -1.57 13.98
C ASP A 14 -24.17 -1.36 13.87
N LYS A 15 -23.75 -0.09 13.88
CA LYS A 15 -22.35 0.33 13.71
C LYS A 15 -21.44 -0.22 14.80
N GLU A 16 -21.92 -0.26 16.05
CA GLU A 16 -21.16 -0.75 17.20
C GLU A 16 -20.87 -2.25 17.10
N TYR A 17 -21.84 -3.06 16.66
CA TYR A 17 -21.63 -4.49 16.41
C TYR A 17 -20.51 -4.75 15.39
N TRP A 18 -20.42 -3.95 14.33
CA TRP A 18 -19.35 -4.07 13.34
C TRP A 18 -18.01 -3.61 13.87
N MET A 19 -17.97 -2.54 14.66
CA MET A 19 -16.75 -2.05 15.32
C MET A 19 -16.19 -3.04 16.34
N ASP A 20 -17.05 -3.85 16.98
CA ASP A 20 -16.64 -4.90 17.93
C ASP A 20 -16.24 -6.22 17.23
N LEU A 21 -16.86 -6.52 16.08
CA LEU A 21 -16.58 -7.74 15.32
C LEU A 21 -15.35 -7.60 14.42
N LEU A 22 -15.09 -6.41 13.89
CA LEU A 22 -13.95 -6.13 12.99
C LEU A 22 -12.60 -6.50 13.63
N PRO A 23 -12.26 -6.08 14.86
CA PRO A 23 -11.02 -6.47 15.53
C PRO A 23 -10.94 -7.98 15.77
N ARG A 24 -12.07 -8.66 16.01
CA ARG A 24 -12.10 -10.12 16.23
C ARG A 24 -11.84 -10.90 14.94
N LEU A 25 -12.32 -10.39 13.80
CA LEU A 25 -12.02 -10.94 12.47
C LEU A 25 -10.60 -10.58 12.01
N GLN A 26 -10.13 -9.36 12.29
CA GLN A 26 -8.78 -8.89 11.97
C GLN A 26 -7.70 -9.55 12.82
N ASN A 27 -7.98 -9.86 14.10
CA ASN A 27 -7.10 -10.65 14.96
C ASN A 27 -7.21 -12.15 14.68
N GLY A 28 -8.40 -12.62 14.30
CA GLY A 28 -8.68 -14.01 13.98
C GLY A 28 -9.21 -14.20 12.58
N LEU A 29 -8.33 -14.22 11.58
CA LEU A 29 -8.48 -15.25 10.57
C LEU A 29 -8.45 -16.56 11.37
N ASP A 30 -9.63 -17.15 11.63
CA ASP A 30 -9.76 -18.44 12.30
C ASP A 30 -8.67 -19.35 11.72
N GLY A 31 -7.80 -19.94 12.55
CA GLY A 31 -6.54 -20.52 12.09
C GLY A 31 -6.73 -21.58 10.98
N LYS A 32 -7.95 -22.11 10.83
CA LYS A 32 -8.38 -22.94 9.72
C LYS A 32 -8.56 -22.18 8.39
N ILE A 33 -9.16 -20.99 8.40
CA ILE A 33 -9.30 -20.11 7.23
C ILE A 33 -7.93 -19.66 6.75
N GLU A 34 -7.06 -19.19 7.66
CA GLU A 34 -5.71 -18.76 7.26
C GLU A 34 -4.92 -19.92 6.64
N LYS A 35 -4.93 -21.10 7.28
CA LYS A 35 -4.30 -22.31 6.71
C LYS A 35 -4.84 -22.67 5.34
N THR A 36 -6.15 -22.52 5.13
CA THR A 36 -6.80 -22.86 3.85
C THR A 36 -6.40 -21.88 2.74
N LEU A 37 -6.40 -20.57 3.03
CA LEU A 37 -5.94 -19.54 2.10
C LEU A 37 -4.45 -19.71 1.78
N ARG A 38 -3.65 -20.06 2.80
CA ARG A 38 -2.20 -20.23 2.67
C ARG A 38 -1.83 -21.39 1.75
N VAL A 39 -2.61 -22.48 1.67
CA VAL A 39 -2.35 -23.58 0.72
C VAL A 39 -2.22 -23.08 -0.73
N SER A 40 -3.04 -22.10 -1.12
CA SER A 40 -2.97 -21.55 -2.48
C SER A 40 -1.71 -20.71 -2.70
N TYR A 41 -1.25 -19.98 -1.69
CA TYR A 41 -0.01 -19.21 -1.70
C TYR A 41 1.23 -20.12 -1.66
N ASP A 42 1.29 -21.09 -0.75
CA ASP A 42 2.39 -22.05 -0.61
C ASP A 42 2.55 -22.90 -1.88
N GLY A 43 1.45 -23.15 -2.59
CA GLY A 43 1.45 -23.84 -3.87
C GLY A 43 2.05 -23.03 -5.04
N LEU A 44 2.37 -21.74 -4.86
CA LEU A 44 3.07 -20.96 -5.88
C LEU A 44 4.49 -21.49 -6.08
N SER A 45 4.77 -21.94 -7.30
CA SER A 45 6.03 -22.63 -7.63
C SER A 45 7.22 -21.69 -7.79
N SER A 46 6.98 -20.39 -8.01
CA SER A 46 8.01 -19.39 -8.22
C SER A 46 8.09 -18.41 -7.04
N GLU A 47 9.31 -18.16 -6.55
CA GLU A 47 9.55 -17.11 -5.57
C GLU A 47 9.26 -15.71 -6.13
N GLU A 48 9.32 -15.53 -7.44
CA GLU A 48 8.92 -14.27 -8.10
C GLU A 48 7.42 -14.03 -7.98
N ASP A 49 6.60 -15.08 -8.10
CA ASP A 49 5.14 -14.98 -7.96
C ASP A 49 4.74 -14.68 -6.52
N LYS A 50 5.43 -15.30 -5.56
CA LYS A 50 5.27 -14.99 -4.14
C LYS A 50 5.66 -13.55 -3.83
N ALA A 51 6.78 -13.06 -4.38
CA ALA A 51 7.18 -11.67 -4.24
C ALA A 51 6.15 -10.71 -4.84
N LEU A 52 5.62 -11.00 -6.02
CA LEU A 52 4.56 -10.22 -6.64
C LEU A 52 3.27 -10.20 -5.80
N PHE A 53 2.88 -11.34 -5.23
CA PHE A 53 1.75 -11.43 -4.31
C PHE A 53 1.93 -10.50 -3.10
N ARG A 54 3.12 -10.53 -2.46
CA ARG A 54 3.44 -9.64 -1.33
C ARG A 54 3.36 -8.16 -1.73
N HIS A 55 3.92 -7.79 -2.90
CA HIS A 55 3.82 -6.42 -3.40
C HIS A 55 2.37 -5.96 -3.64
N ILE A 56 1.52 -6.83 -4.20
CA ILE A 56 0.10 -6.50 -4.39
C ILE A 56 -0.59 -6.35 -3.03
N ALA A 57 -0.35 -7.28 -2.09
CA ALA A 57 -0.99 -7.24 -0.78
C ALA A 57 -0.67 -5.94 -0.01
N CYS A 58 0.60 -5.52 -0.04
CA CYS A 58 1.08 -4.39 0.76
C CYS A 58 0.92 -3.03 0.06
N LEU A 59 1.12 -2.96 -1.26
CA LEU A 59 1.29 -1.67 -1.96
C LEU A 59 0.35 -1.47 -3.14
N PHE A 60 -0.03 -2.55 -3.85
CA PHE A 60 -0.63 -2.42 -5.18
C PHE A 60 -2.01 -3.06 -5.32
N ASN A 61 -2.70 -3.36 -4.23
CA ASN A 61 -4.10 -3.76 -4.29
C ASN A 61 -4.94 -2.60 -4.84
N GLY A 62 -5.75 -2.87 -5.86
CA GLY A 62 -6.51 -1.84 -6.58
C GLY A 62 -5.69 -1.05 -7.61
N ALA A 63 -4.45 -1.44 -7.90
CA ALA A 63 -3.64 -0.76 -8.92
C ALA A 63 -3.98 -1.22 -10.34
N ARG A 64 -3.80 -0.33 -11.33
CA ARG A 64 -3.89 -0.70 -12.75
C ARG A 64 -2.77 -1.67 -13.13
N VAL A 65 -3.06 -2.69 -13.93
CA VAL A 65 -2.07 -3.66 -14.43
C VAL A 65 -0.96 -2.96 -15.22
N THR A 66 -1.30 -1.97 -16.05
CA THR A 66 -0.32 -1.17 -16.80
C THR A 66 0.64 -0.42 -15.88
N TYR A 67 0.12 0.06 -14.75
CA TYR A 67 0.90 0.79 -13.76
C TYR A 67 1.86 -0.13 -13.00
N LEU A 68 1.39 -1.31 -12.58
CA LEU A 68 2.22 -2.36 -11.97
C LEU A 68 3.41 -2.75 -12.86
N LYS A 69 3.18 -2.93 -14.17
CA LYS A 69 4.24 -3.24 -15.14
C LYS A 69 5.32 -2.18 -15.20
N LEU A 70 4.95 -0.90 -15.14
CA LEU A 70 5.92 0.21 -15.18
C LEU A 70 6.75 0.28 -13.90
N LEU A 71 6.10 0.17 -12.73
CA LEU A 71 6.79 0.23 -11.45
C LEU A 71 7.78 -0.91 -11.24
N LEU A 72 7.41 -2.10 -11.69
CA LEU A 72 8.19 -3.32 -11.49
C LEU A 72 9.03 -3.71 -12.72
N ALA A 73 9.18 -2.83 -13.71
CA ALA A 73 9.91 -3.14 -14.96
C ALA A 73 11.37 -3.58 -14.75
N ASP A 74 12.04 -3.05 -13.73
CA ASP A 74 13.44 -3.33 -13.38
C ASP A 74 13.59 -4.28 -12.17
N SER A 75 12.49 -4.89 -11.74
CA SER A 75 12.49 -5.79 -10.58
C SER A 75 13.01 -7.19 -10.90
N GLY A 76 13.13 -7.52 -12.19
CA GLY A 76 13.34 -8.89 -12.66
C GLY A 76 12.09 -9.77 -12.59
N LEU A 77 10.97 -9.28 -12.04
CA LEU A 77 9.72 -10.03 -11.94
C LEU A 77 8.99 -10.06 -13.28
N SER A 78 8.55 -11.25 -13.69
CA SER A 78 7.65 -11.39 -14.84
C SER A 78 6.21 -11.01 -14.46
N VAL A 79 5.92 -9.71 -14.33
CA VAL A 79 4.60 -9.21 -13.86
C VAL A 79 3.43 -9.79 -14.65
N LYS A 80 3.57 -9.95 -15.98
CA LYS A 80 2.49 -10.51 -16.81
C LYS A 80 2.20 -11.97 -16.45
N VAL A 81 3.24 -12.80 -16.34
CA VAL A 81 3.11 -14.23 -16.03
C VAL A 81 2.68 -14.41 -14.58
N GLY A 82 3.29 -13.68 -13.65
CA GLY A 82 2.94 -13.75 -12.23
C GLY A 82 1.50 -13.35 -11.96
N LEU A 83 0.97 -12.29 -12.60
CA LEU A 83 -0.45 -11.94 -12.46
C LEU A 83 -1.38 -13.05 -12.98
N GLN A 84 -1.00 -13.75 -14.05
CA GLN A 84 -1.76 -14.89 -14.56
C GLN A 84 -1.75 -16.04 -13.54
N ASN A 85 -0.57 -16.41 -13.03
CA ASN A 85 -0.41 -17.49 -12.05
C ASN A 85 -1.18 -17.23 -10.75
N LEU A 86 -1.19 -15.98 -10.28
CA LEU A 86 -1.95 -15.56 -9.11
C LEU A 86 -3.47 -15.63 -9.39
N ALA A 87 -3.92 -15.25 -10.58
CA ALA A 87 -5.32 -15.33 -10.97
C ALA A 87 -5.81 -16.78 -11.11
N ASP A 88 -4.99 -17.66 -11.72
CA ASP A 88 -5.31 -19.09 -11.89
C ASP A 88 -5.48 -19.81 -10.54
N ARG A 89 -4.80 -19.33 -9.50
CA ARG A 89 -4.94 -19.82 -8.12
C ARG A 89 -5.97 -19.07 -7.30
N SER A 90 -6.77 -18.19 -7.91
CA SER A 90 -7.77 -17.37 -7.24
C SER A 90 -7.22 -16.51 -6.09
N LEU A 91 -5.93 -16.14 -6.16
CA LEU A 91 -5.28 -15.25 -5.18
C LEU A 91 -5.55 -13.77 -5.48
N ILE A 92 -5.87 -13.46 -6.73
CA ILE A 92 -6.30 -12.14 -7.19
C ILE A 92 -7.37 -12.29 -8.28
N HIS A 93 -8.03 -11.18 -8.60
CA HIS A 93 -8.86 -11.03 -9.77
C HIS A 93 -8.44 -9.79 -10.55
N ILE A 94 -8.49 -9.85 -11.88
CA ILE A 94 -8.25 -8.68 -12.74
C ILE A 94 -9.59 -8.24 -13.29
N SER A 95 -10.00 -7.02 -12.95
CA SER A 95 -11.29 -6.46 -13.37
C SER A 95 -11.08 -5.05 -13.90
N TRP A 96 -11.60 -4.76 -15.09
CA TRP A 96 -11.45 -3.44 -15.75
C TRP A 96 -9.99 -2.96 -15.87
N GLY A 97 -9.04 -3.89 -15.94
CA GLY A 97 -7.60 -3.57 -15.97
C GLY A 97 -6.98 -3.24 -14.61
N TYR A 98 -7.69 -3.45 -13.52
CA TYR A 98 -7.23 -3.29 -12.13
C TYR A 98 -7.01 -4.64 -11.47
N VAL A 99 -5.96 -4.74 -10.66
CA VAL A 99 -5.68 -5.91 -9.83
C VAL A 99 -6.44 -5.78 -8.53
N ILE A 100 -7.29 -6.74 -8.21
CA ILE A 100 -8.09 -6.80 -7.00
C ILE A 100 -7.67 -8.04 -6.21
N MET A 101 -7.13 -7.81 -5.02
CA MET A 101 -6.87 -8.85 -4.04
C MET A 101 -8.00 -8.85 -3.01
N PRO A 102 -8.71 -9.98 -2.82
CA PRO A 102 -9.74 -10.10 -1.79
C PRO A 102 -9.20 -9.74 -0.40
N SER A 103 -10.02 -9.09 0.44
CA SER A 103 -9.57 -8.53 1.73
C SER A 103 -8.87 -9.55 2.63
N LEU A 104 -9.40 -10.78 2.74
CA LEU A 104 -8.79 -11.84 3.54
C LEU A 104 -7.41 -12.27 3.01
N LEU A 105 -7.22 -12.31 1.69
CA LEU A 105 -5.94 -12.63 1.06
C LEU A 105 -4.95 -11.47 1.22
N GLN A 106 -5.44 -10.24 1.18
CA GLN A 106 -4.63 -9.05 1.43
C GLN A 106 -4.12 -9.04 2.88
N GLU A 107 -4.98 -9.33 3.85
CA GLU A 107 -4.61 -9.45 5.26
C GLU A 107 -3.60 -10.58 5.49
N MET A 108 -3.84 -11.76 4.89
CA MET A 108 -2.89 -12.86 4.94
C MET A 108 -1.54 -12.47 4.33
N GLY A 109 -1.53 -11.82 3.16
CA GLY A 109 -0.29 -11.37 2.52
C GLY A 109 0.50 -10.37 3.37
N ARG A 110 -0.18 -9.42 4.02
CA ARG A 110 0.46 -8.50 4.98
C ARG A 110 1.06 -9.24 6.18
N ARG A 111 0.35 -10.25 6.73
CA ARG A 111 0.85 -11.08 7.83
C ARG A 111 2.07 -11.92 7.42
N ILE A 112 2.07 -12.48 6.21
CA ILE A 112 3.20 -13.24 5.68
C ILE A 112 4.46 -12.37 5.68
N VAL A 113 4.37 -11.14 5.15
CA VAL A 113 5.52 -10.21 5.14
C VAL A 113 6.00 -9.92 6.57
N HIS A 114 5.09 -9.73 7.52
CA HIS A 114 5.44 -9.49 8.92
C HIS A 114 6.14 -10.68 9.61
N ILE A 115 5.81 -11.92 9.24
CA ILE A 115 6.36 -13.14 9.84
C ILE A 115 7.68 -13.55 9.18
N GLU A 116 7.70 -13.61 7.85
CA GLU A 116 8.84 -14.10 7.06
C GLU A 116 9.96 -13.06 6.98
N GLU A 117 9.62 -11.79 7.22
CA GLU A 117 10.56 -10.68 7.17
C GLU A 117 10.40 -9.88 8.48
N PRO A 118 10.99 -10.33 9.61
CA PRO A 118 10.76 -9.73 10.92
C PRO A 118 11.60 -8.46 11.20
N GLU A 119 12.67 -8.20 10.43
CA GLU A 119 13.52 -6.97 10.52
C GLU A 119 12.79 -5.68 10.09
N ILE A 120 11.48 -5.77 9.93
CA ILE A 120 10.62 -4.96 9.05
C ILE A 120 9.35 -4.56 9.80
N ARG A 121 9.36 -4.69 11.13
CA ARG A 121 8.22 -4.39 12.02
C ARG A 121 7.59 -3.00 11.84
N GLU A 122 8.25 -2.06 11.15
CA GLU A 122 7.66 -0.78 10.73
C GLU A 122 7.88 -0.41 9.24
N PHE A 123 8.60 -1.22 8.45
CA PHE A 123 9.01 -0.87 7.08
C PHE A 123 9.21 -2.14 6.23
N LEU A 124 8.27 -2.47 5.34
CA LEU A 124 8.18 -3.75 4.59
C LEU A 124 9.29 -3.94 3.53
N GLY A 125 10.10 -5.01 3.64
CA GLY A 125 11.33 -5.14 2.85
C GLY A 125 11.94 -6.54 2.72
N THR A 126 11.73 -7.19 1.59
CA THR A 126 12.52 -8.35 1.17
C THR A 126 13.75 -7.88 0.38
N HIS A 127 14.81 -8.70 0.32
CA HIS A 127 16.16 -8.38 -0.17
C HIS A 127 16.27 -7.82 -1.62
N LYS A 128 15.17 -7.57 -2.35
CA LYS A 128 15.22 -7.02 -3.70
C LYS A 128 14.33 -5.82 -4.03
N ILE A 129 13.36 -5.38 -3.21
CA ILE A 129 12.60 -4.13 -3.47
C ILE A 129 11.99 -3.55 -2.18
N PHE A 130 12.24 -2.28 -1.85
CA PHE A 130 11.65 -1.61 -0.67
C PHE A 130 10.51 -0.66 -1.02
N GLY A 131 9.41 -0.79 -0.27
CA GLY A 131 8.28 0.11 -0.30
C GLY A 131 7.70 0.36 1.09
N ILE A 132 7.35 1.60 1.39
CA ILE A 132 6.69 2.02 2.63
C ILE A 132 5.25 2.34 2.27
N SER A 133 4.31 1.67 2.93
CA SER A 133 2.89 2.04 2.90
C SER A 133 2.44 2.29 4.32
N LEU A 134 2.19 3.55 4.66
CA LEU A 134 1.65 3.98 5.93
C LEU A 134 0.18 4.38 5.73
N ASP A 135 -0.72 3.68 6.41
CA ASP A 135 -2.11 4.10 6.51
C ASP A 135 -2.27 5.03 7.71
N THR A 136 -2.71 6.25 7.42
CA THR A 136 -2.95 7.32 8.39
C THR A 136 -4.43 7.49 8.68
N GLY A 137 -5.30 6.58 8.23
CA GLY A 137 -6.76 6.66 8.40
C GLY A 137 -7.23 6.84 9.86
N GLU A 138 -6.47 6.31 10.82
CA GLU A 138 -6.81 6.33 12.26
C GLU A 138 -5.91 7.27 13.09
N ILE A 139 -5.01 8.03 12.47
CA ILE A 139 -3.97 8.81 13.16
C ILE A 139 -4.23 10.31 12.99
N ASP A 140 -4.64 11.04 14.00
CA ASP A 140 -4.92 12.48 13.85
C ASP A 140 -3.68 13.30 13.41
N GLU A 141 -2.53 13.03 14.02
CA GLU A 141 -1.26 13.72 13.76
C GLU A 141 -0.10 12.76 13.45
N LEU A 142 0.65 13.04 12.38
CA LEU A 142 1.85 12.28 12.00
C LEU A 142 3.11 13.14 12.07
N TYR A 143 4.04 12.78 12.95
CA TYR A 143 5.34 13.47 13.08
C TYR A 143 6.44 12.70 12.36
N VAL A 144 6.95 13.27 11.26
CA VAL A 144 8.03 12.65 10.48
C VAL A 144 9.38 13.22 10.93
N HIS A 145 10.26 12.34 11.42
CA HIS A 145 11.59 12.76 11.85
C HIS A 145 12.44 13.27 10.67
N LYS A 146 13.30 14.29 10.90
CA LYS A 146 14.16 14.90 9.85
C LYS A 146 15.09 13.91 9.12
N ASN A 147 15.37 12.78 9.75
CA ASN A 147 16.21 11.72 9.21
C ASN A 147 15.42 10.45 8.83
N ALA A 148 14.08 10.48 8.81
CA ALA A 148 13.23 9.30 8.67
C ALA A 148 13.63 8.40 7.49
N PHE A 149 13.97 8.99 6.35
CA PHE A 149 14.37 8.23 5.15
C PHE A 149 15.88 8.17 4.92
N LYS A 150 16.70 8.77 5.79
CA LYS A 150 18.17 8.76 5.60
C LYS A 150 18.68 7.34 5.81
N GLY A 151 19.48 6.85 4.85
CA GLY A 151 19.99 5.48 4.85
C GLY A 151 19.12 4.48 4.07
N MET A 152 17.86 4.83 3.75
CA MET A 152 16.96 3.99 2.96
C MET A 152 17.25 4.09 1.44
N ARG A 153 18.48 3.77 1.04
CA ARG A 153 18.98 4.00 -0.33
C ARG A 153 18.25 3.19 -1.40
N ASN A 154 17.65 2.06 -1.03
CA ASN A 154 16.94 1.17 -1.95
C ASN A 154 15.41 1.38 -1.93
N LEU A 155 14.91 2.41 -1.23
CA LEU A 155 13.48 2.70 -1.17
C LEU A 155 12.95 3.13 -2.53
N ARG A 156 12.00 2.37 -3.07
CA ARG A 156 11.38 2.62 -4.38
C ARG A 156 9.94 3.07 -4.31
N PHE A 157 9.21 2.70 -3.27
CA PHE A 157 7.80 3.08 -3.14
C PHE A 157 7.57 3.76 -1.80
N LEU A 158 7.04 4.98 -1.80
CA LEU A 158 6.61 5.67 -0.60
C LEU A 158 5.15 6.05 -0.78
N GLU A 159 4.29 5.45 0.02
CA GLU A 159 2.86 5.71 0.10
C GLU A 159 2.51 6.05 1.54
N ILE A 160 2.13 7.29 1.79
CA ILE A 160 1.56 7.76 3.05
C ILE A 160 0.15 8.19 2.70
N ASP A 161 -0.82 7.33 2.96
CA ASP A 161 -2.20 7.52 2.51
C ASP A 161 -3.15 7.53 3.70
N SER A 162 -4.31 8.16 3.56
CA SER A 162 -5.37 8.17 4.58
C SER A 162 -6.54 7.33 4.06
N LYS A 163 -6.26 6.04 3.82
CA LYS A 163 -7.28 5.11 3.29
C LYS A 163 -8.40 5.08 4.33
N ASN A 164 -9.64 5.32 3.91
CA ASN A 164 -10.88 5.30 4.71
C ASN A 164 -11.31 6.58 5.45
N ARG A 165 -10.52 7.67 5.54
CA ARG A 165 -10.98 8.88 6.26
C ARG A 165 -12.19 9.58 5.64
N HIS A 166 -12.24 9.60 4.30
CA HIS A 166 -13.35 10.21 3.56
C HIS A 166 -14.69 9.49 3.76
N MET A 167 -14.70 8.22 4.20
CA MET A 167 -15.96 7.50 4.47
C MET A 167 -16.64 7.93 5.78
N PHE A 168 -15.91 8.57 6.69
CA PHE A 168 -16.41 8.90 8.03
C PHE A 168 -16.61 10.41 8.26
N GLY A 169 -16.34 11.26 7.26
CA GLY A 169 -16.46 12.71 7.40
C GLY A 169 -15.43 13.33 8.35
N ASN A 170 -14.33 12.61 8.62
CA ASN A 170 -13.28 13.07 9.52
C ASN A 170 -12.36 14.09 8.82
N GLU A 171 -11.79 15.00 9.62
CA GLU A 171 -10.78 15.95 9.16
C GLU A 171 -9.53 15.24 8.62
N GLU A 172 -8.82 15.89 7.69
CA GLU A 172 -7.60 15.36 7.09
C GLU A 172 -6.47 15.17 8.11
N VAL A 173 -5.54 14.24 7.83
CA VAL A 173 -4.38 14.01 8.71
C VAL A 173 -3.51 15.26 8.75
N THR A 174 -3.15 15.70 9.96
CA THR A 174 -2.13 16.75 10.10
C THR A 174 -0.75 16.11 10.10
N ILE A 175 0.03 16.37 9.05
CA ILE A 175 1.39 15.87 8.92
C ILE A 175 2.38 16.96 9.33
N HIS A 176 3.24 16.65 10.29
CA HIS A 176 4.33 17.51 10.76
C HIS A 176 5.66 17.03 10.20
N LEU A 177 6.27 17.87 9.36
CA LEU A 177 7.65 17.72 8.91
C LEU A 177 8.49 18.86 9.51
N PRO A 178 9.70 18.58 10.00
CA PRO A 178 10.58 19.62 10.52
C PRO A 178 11.13 20.47 9.36
N GLU A 179 11.36 21.76 9.60
CA GLU A 179 11.85 22.71 8.59
C GLU A 179 13.16 22.27 7.91
N ASN A 180 13.99 21.50 8.62
CA ASN A 180 15.26 20.96 8.10
C ASN A 180 15.12 19.57 7.46
N PHE A 181 13.90 19.15 7.10
CA PHE A 181 13.67 17.97 6.28
C PHE A 181 14.10 18.24 4.84
N ASP A 182 15.25 17.67 4.45
CA ASP A 182 15.85 17.89 3.12
C ASP A 182 16.37 16.57 2.53
N TYR A 183 15.64 15.47 2.72
CA TYR A 183 16.02 14.20 2.12
C TYR A 183 14.84 13.31 1.73
N LEU A 184 14.81 12.91 0.46
CA LEU A 184 14.01 11.80 -0.06
C LEU A 184 14.95 10.84 -0.83
N PRO A 185 14.71 9.52 -0.78
CA PRO A 185 15.54 8.56 -1.51
C PRO A 185 15.49 8.73 -3.03
N HIS A 186 16.64 8.60 -3.70
CA HIS A 186 16.77 8.81 -5.15
C HIS A 186 16.27 7.64 -6.00
N GLU A 187 16.07 6.46 -5.40
CA GLU A 187 15.54 5.28 -6.08
C GLU A 187 14.00 5.26 -6.14
N LEU A 188 13.33 6.31 -5.66
CA LEU A 188 11.87 6.39 -5.62
C LEU A 188 11.27 6.33 -7.03
N LYS A 189 10.35 5.38 -7.20
CA LYS A 189 9.48 5.17 -8.36
C LYS A 189 8.04 5.59 -8.11
N LEU A 190 7.57 5.46 -6.87
CA LEU A 190 6.27 5.94 -6.42
C LEU A 190 6.45 6.86 -5.23
N LEU A 191 5.89 8.07 -5.33
CA LEU A 191 5.74 9.00 -4.23
C LEU A 191 4.26 9.41 -4.14
N CYS A 192 3.55 8.78 -3.21
CA CYS A 192 2.18 9.11 -2.84
C CYS A 192 2.18 9.69 -1.43
N TRP A 193 1.89 10.98 -1.30
CA TRP A 193 1.91 11.69 -0.02
C TRP A 193 0.88 12.84 -0.02
N PRO A 194 -0.43 12.53 0.05
CA PRO A 194 -1.46 13.51 0.37
C PRO A 194 -1.11 14.36 1.59
N ASN A 195 -1.61 15.60 1.62
CA ASN A 195 -1.44 16.54 2.73
C ASN A 195 0.02 16.88 3.05
N TYR A 196 0.90 16.79 2.04
CA TYR A 196 2.30 17.13 2.20
C TYR A 196 2.44 18.60 2.68
N PRO A 197 3.05 18.83 3.86
CA PRO A 197 2.94 20.11 4.56
C PRO A 197 3.97 21.15 4.10
N MET A 198 5.01 20.75 3.35
CA MET A 198 6.06 21.67 2.91
C MET A 198 5.72 22.30 1.56
N ARG A 199 6.25 23.51 1.34
CA ARG A 199 6.06 24.29 0.10
C ARG A 199 6.99 23.86 -1.03
N CYS A 200 8.02 23.09 -0.72
CA CYS A 200 8.94 22.51 -1.68
C CYS A 200 9.28 21.08 -1.30
N LEU A 201 9.63 20.26 -2.29
CA LEU A 201 10.30 18.99 -2.02
C LEU A 201 11.76 19.26 -1.61
N PRO A 202 12.42 18.30 -0.93
CA PRO A 202 13.84 18.38 -0.65
C PRO A 202 14.67 18.79 -1.86
N SER A 203 15.57 19.76 -1.66
CA SER A 203 16.39 20.36 -2.72
C SER A 203 17.27 19.35 -3.45
N LYS A 204 17.71 18.32 -2.72
CA LYS A 204 18.56 17.24 -3.24
C LYS A 204 17.77 16.13 -3.90
N PHE A 205 16.44 16.16 -3.87
CA PHE A 205 15.63 15.09 -4.45
C PHE A 205 15.80 15.05 -5.97
N ARG A 206 15.90 13.82 -6.49
CA ARG A 206 16.25 13.52 -7.87
C ARG A 206 15.16 12.60 -8.45
N PRO A 207 14.22 13.15 -9.25
CA PRO A 207 13.00 12.44 -9.64
C PRO A 207 13.16 11.61 -10.93
N GLU A 208 14.38 11.35 -11.43
CA GLU A 208 14.60 10.71 -12.73
C GLU A 208 14.07 9.27 -12.80
N LYS A 209 13.97 8.60 -11.63
CA LYS A 209 13.40 7.26 -11.51
C LYS A 209 11.92 7.26 -11.15
N LEU A 210 11.33 8.44 -10.92
CA LEU A 210 9.95 8.58 -10.46
C LEU A 210 8.99 8.27 -11.60
N VAL A 211 8.22 7.19 -11.44
CA VAL A 211 7.19 6.74 -12.39
C VAL A 211 5.84 7.37 -12.07
N LYS A 212 5.53 7.56 -10.78
CA LYS A 212 4.29 8.20 -10.34
C LYS A 212 4.52 9.09 -9.13
N PHE A 213 3.88 10.25 -9.23
CA PHE A 213 3.80 11.26 -8.20
C PHE A 213 2.33 11.55 -7.91
N LYS A 214 1.91 11.46 -6.65
CA LYS A 214 0.56 11.80 -6.20
C LYS A 214 0.66 12.53 -4.86
N MET A 215 0.44 13.84 -4.87
CA MET A 215 0.32 14.64 -3.66
C MET A 215 -0.97 15.45 -3.78
N VAL A 216 -2.07 14.93 -3.24
CA VAL A 216 -3.35 15.64 -3.22
C VAL A 216 -3.40 16.55 -1.99
N ASN A 217 -4.06 17.71 -2.06
CA ASN A 217 -4.23 18.64 -0.95
C ASN A 217 -2.90 19.04 -0.28
N ASN A 218 -1.88 19.24 -1.11
CA ASN A 218 -0.53 19.57 -0.68
C ASN A 218 -0.31 21.10 -0.63
N LYS A 219 0.75 21.54 0.06
CA LYS A 219 1.15 22.96 0.12
C LYS A 219 2.28 23.33 -0.86
N LEU A 220 2.64 22.45 -1.78
CA LEU A 220 3.77 22.67 -2.69
C LEU A 220 3.50 23.86 -3.61
N GLU A 221 4.44 24.79 -3.63
CA GLU A 221 4.50 25.90 -4.60
C GLU A 221 5.52 25.60 -5.70
N LYS A 222 6.50 24.73 -5.41
CA LYS A 222 7.56 24.29 -6.33
C LYS A 222 7.85 22.81 -6.13
N LEU A 223 7.99 22.03 -7.22
CA LEU A 223 8.39 20.62 -7.12
C LEU A 223 9.89 20.48 -6.95
N TRP A 224 10.68 21.11 -7.80
CA TRP A 224 12.15 21.11 -7.77
C TRP A 224 12.66 22.32 -8.57
N GLU A 225 13.97 22.61 -8.47
CA GLU A 225 14.58 23.71 -9.21
C GLU A 225 14.30 23.60 -10.71
N GLY A 226 13.67 24.64 -11.28
CA GLY A 226 13.38 24.76 -12.71
C GLY A 226 11.94 24.41 -13.14
N ILE A 227 11.08 23.87 -12.27
CA ILE A 227 9.65 23.62 -12.60
C ILE A 227 8.73 24.31 -11.59
N VAL A 228 8.03 25.34 -12.05
CA VAL A 228 6.89 25.95 -11.36
C VAL A 228 5.64 25.18 -11.79
N ILE A 229 4.87 24.64 -10.84
CA ILE A 229 3.54 24.09 -11.16
C ILE A 229 2.51 25.20 -10.98
N SER A 230 1.67 25.42 -11.99
CA SER A 230 0.37 26.05 -11.82
C SER A 230 -0.68 24.94 -11.62
N PHE A 231 -1.33 24.90 -10.47
CA PHE A 231 -2.48 24.01 -10.28
C PHE A 231 -3.69 24.62 -11.00
N GLU A 232 -4.12 24.01 -12.11
CA GLU A 232 -5.48 24.18 -12.58
C GLU A 232 -6.39 23.35 -11.67
N ASN A 233 -6.93 24.02 -10.65
CA ASN A 233 -8.02 23.45 -9.85
C ASN A 233 -9.23 23.29 -10.78
N SER A 234 -9.49 22.05 -11.21
CA SER A 234 -10.76 21.70 -11.84
C SER A 234 -11.80 21.59 -10.72
N LEU A 235 -12.78 22.49 -10.76
CA LEU A 235 -13.97 22.56 -9.92
C LEU A 235 -14.75 21.25 -9.87
#